data_AF-A0A4Y6JLB6-F1
#
_entry.id   AF-A0A4Y6JLB6-F1
#
_cell.length_a   1.000
_cell.length_b   1.000
_cell.length_c   1.000
_cell.angle_alpha   90.00
_cell.angle_beta   90.00
_cell.angle_gamma   90.00
#
_symmetry.space_group_name_H-M   'P 1'
#
loop_
_entity.id
_entity.type
_entity.pdbx_description
1 polymer ?
#
loop_
_entity_poly.entity_id
_entity_poly.type
_entity_poly.pdbx_seq_one_letter_code
_entity_poly.pdbx_strand_id
1 'polypeptide(L)'
;TAHDFESHDDITEERLYQNIFASHFGQLAIIFLWTSGNLFHVAWQGNFESWIQDPLHVRPIAHAIWDPHFGQPAVEAFTRGGAIGPVNIAYSGVYQWWYTIGLRSNGDLYTGALFLLFLSAISLIASWLHLQPKWKPSVSWFKNAESRLNHHLSGLFGVSSLAWTGHLIHVAIPGSRGEYVRWNNFLDVLPYPQGLGPLFLGQWNLYAQNPDSSSHLFGTSQGAGTAILTLLGGFHPQTQSLWLTDIAHHHLAIAFLFLVAGHMYRTNFGIGHSIKDLLETHIPPGGRLGRGHKGLYDTINNSLHFQLGLALASLGVITS
;
A
#
# COMPACT_ATOMS: atom_id res chain seq x y z
N THR A 1 -17.96 -26.84 -2.80
CA THR A 1 -18.34 -25.89 -3.86
C THR A 1 -18.83 -24.54 -3.33
N ALA A 2 -18.65 -24.17 -2.05
CA ALA A 2 -19.20 -22.92 -1.51
C ALA A 2 -18.71 -21.64 -2.23
N HIS A 3 -17.44 -21.58 -2.63
CA HIS A 3 -16.86 -20.46 -3.40
C HIS A 3 -16.72 -20.76 -4.89
N ASP A 4 -17.22 -21.91 -5.34
CA ASP A 4 -17.29 -22.28 -6.75
C ASP A 4 -18.59 -21.74 -7.35
N PHE A 5 -18.67 -20.41 -7.48
CA PHE A 5 -19.92 -19.74 -7.82
C PHE A 5 -20.48 -20.15 -9.19
N GLU A 6 -19.62 -20.53 -10.14
CA GLU A 6 -20.04 -21.00 -11.46
C GLU A 6 -20.79 -22.33 -11.40
N SER A 7 -20.59 -23.14 -10.34
CA SER A 7 -21.24 -24.43 -10.16
C SER A 7 -22.56 -24.35 -9.37
N HIS A 8 -23.01 -23.15 -8.98
CA HIS A 8 -24.22 -22.98 -8.18
C HIS A 8 -25.46 -23.09 -9.04
N ASP A 9 -26.54 -23.66 -8.48
CA ASP A 9 -27.83 -23.74 -9.15
C ASP A 9 -28.33 -22.34 -9.55
N ASP A 10 -28.90 -22.23 -10.76
CA ASP A 10 -29.48 -21.00 -11.32
C ASP A 10 -28.52 -19.78 -11.36
N ILE A 11 -27.20 -20.00 -11.44
CA ILE A 11 -26.23 -18.92 -11.60
C ILE A 11 -26.29 -18.32 -13.02
N THR A 12 -26.39 -17.00 -13.10
CA THR A 12 -26.25 -16.24 -14.35
C THR A 12 -24.88 -15.53 -14.36
N GLU A 13 -24.38 -15.19 -15.55
CA GLU A 13 -23.12 -14.43 -15.68
C GLU A 13 -23.16 -13.12 -14.87
N GLU A 14 -24.26 -12.37 -14.95
CA GLU A 14 -24.42 -11.13 -14.19
C GLU A 14 -24.32 -11.36 -12.68
N ARG A 15 -25.04 -12.38 -12.17
CA ARG A 15 -25.03 -12.71 -10.74
C ARG A 15 -23.67 -13.21 -10.28
N LEU A 16 -22.96 -13.95 -11.13
CA LEU A 16 -21.59 -14.38 -10.88
C LEU A 16 -20.66 -13.19 -10.64
N TYR A 17 -20.61 -12.23 -11.56
CA TYR A 17 -19.77 -11.03 -11.41
C TYR A 17 -20.15 -10.18 -10.18
N GLN A 18 -21.44 -10.01 -9.91
CA GLN A 18 -21.92 -9.26 -8.75
C GLN A 18 -21.54 -9.92 -7.42
N ASN A 19 -21.67 -11.25 -7.32
CA ASN A 19 -21.26 -12.02 -6.14
C ASN A 19 -19.75 -11.92 -5.90
N ILE A 20 -18.94 -12.04 -6.96
CA ILE A 20 -17.47 -11.89 -6.88
C ILE A 20 -17.11 -10.47 -6.42
N PHE A 21 -17.74 -9.45 -7.00
CA PHE A 21 -17.48 -8.06 -6.66
C PHE A 21 -17.77 -7.74 -5.19
N ALA A 22 -18.92 -8.19 -4.68
CA ALA A 22 -19.25 -8.06 -3.27
C ALA A 22 -18.28 -8.84 -2.37
N SER A 23 -17.85 -10.03 -2.80
CA SER A 23 -16.86 -10.84 -2.09
C SER A 23 -15.50 -10.15 -2.00
N HIS A 24 -15.06 -9.44 -3.05
CA HIS A 24 -13.82 -8.65 -3.02
C HIS A 24 -13.87 -7.54 -1.95
N PHE A 25 -14.99 -6.83 -1.82
CA PHE A 25 -15.16 -5.85 -0.74
C PHE A 25 -15.14 -6.50 0.64
N GLY A 26 -15.74 -7.69 0.80
CA GLY A 26 -15.65 -8.47 2.03
C GLY A 26 -14.20 -8.84 2.37
N GLN A 27 -13.42 -9.27 1.38
CA GLN A 27 -12.00 -9.58 1.55
C GLN A 27 -11.17 -8.34 1.91
N LEU A 28 -11.43 -7.19 1.27
CA LEU A 28 -10.79 -5.91 1.64
C LEU A 28 -11.10 -5.52 3.09
N ALA A 29 -12.35 -5.69 3.54
CA ALA A 29 -12.73 -5.43 4.91
C ALA A 29 -11.93 -6.28 5.91
N ILE A 30 -11.71 -7.56 5.59
CA ILE A 30 -10.90 -8.48 6.41
C ILE A 30 -9.44 -7.99 6.47
N ILE A 31 -8.84 -7.58 5.34
CA ILE A 31 -7.47 -7.06 5.30
C ILE A 31 -7.33 -5.80 6.16
N PHE A 32 -8.27 -4.86 6.04
CA PHE A 32 -8.26 -3.64 6.85
C PHE A 32 -8.45 -3.94 8.34
N LEU A 33 -9.36 -4.85 8.70
CA LEU A 33 -9.59 -5.25 10.08
C LEU A 33 -8.37 -5.96 10.68
N TRP A 34 -7.74 -6.86 9.92
CA TRP A 34 -6.50 -7.52 10.32
C TRP A 34 -5.38 -6.51 10.57
N THR A 35 -5.20 -5.55 9.67
CA THR A 35 -4.18 -4.49 9.83
C THR A 35 -4.49 -3.59 11.03
N SER A 36 -5.77 -3.24 11.23
CA SER A 36 -6.25 -2.53 12.42
C SER A 36 -5.93 -3.28 13.71
N GLY A 37 -6.14 -4.60 13.74
CA GLY A 37 -5.85 -5.44 14.89
C GLY A 37 -4.36 -5.44 15.25
N ASN A 38 -3.48 -5.52 14.26
CA ASN A 38 -2.03 -5.43 14.47
C ASN A 38 -1.63 -4.10 15.12
N LEU A 39 -2.11 -2.97 14.58
CA LEU A 39 -1.85 -1.65 15.15
C LEU A 39 -2.39 -1.54 16.59
N PHE A 40 -3.63 -1.98 16.81
CA PHE A 40 -4.30 -1.90 18.10
C PHE A 40 -3.57 -2.71 19.18
N HIS A 41 -3.21 -3.97 18.89
CA HIS A 41 -2.52 -4.81 19.86
C HIS A 41 -1.13 -4.26 20.23
N VAL A 42 -0.39 -3.73 19.26
CA VAL A 42 0.90 -3.09 19.53
C VAL A 42 0.72 -1.80 20.33
N ALA A 43 -0.28 -0.97 20.00
CA ALA A 43 -0.57 0.25 20.74
C ALA A 43 -0.99 -0.01 22.19
N TRP A 44 -1.77 -1.07 22.42
CA TRP A 44 -2.38 -1.37 23.72
C TRP A 44 -1.48 -2.21 24.63
N GLN A 45 -0.84 -3.24 24.07
CA GLN A 45 -0.11 -4.27 24.81
C GLN A 45 1.36 -4.39 24.39
N GLY A 46 1.74 -3.70 23.32
CA GLY A 46 3.10 -3.66 22.83
C GLY A 46 3.97 -2.68 23.62
N ASN A 47 5.19 -2.52 23.12
CA ASN A 47 6.23 -1.67 23.67
C ASN A 47 6.80 -0.72 22.61
N PHE A 48 5.97 -0.24 21.67
CA PHE A 48 6.41 0.55 20.52
C PHE A 48 7.20 1.80 20.93
N GLU A 49 6.71 2.59 21.89
CA GLU A 49 7.39 3.79 22.38
C GLU A 49 8.74 3.50 23.04
N SER A 50 8.87 2.39 23.78
CA SER A 50 10.16 1.98 24.33
C SER A 50 11.09 1.45 23.24
N TRP A 51 10.54 0.74 22.26
CA TRP A 51 11.30 0.18 21.14
C TRP A 51 11.93 1.28 20.27
N ILE A 52 11.21 2.37 19.98
CA ILE A 52 11.76 3.46 19.16
C ILE A 52 12.96 4.16 19.82
N GLN A 53 13.10 4.11 21.15
CA GLN A 53 14.23 4.70 21.86
C GLN A 53 15.50 3.83 21.74
N ASP A 54 15.33 2.51 21.63
CA ASP A 54 16.43 1.57 21.45
C ASP A 54 16.04 0.38 20.54
N PRO A 55 15.92 0.61 19.22
CA PRO A 55 15.43 -0.39 18.27
C PRO A 55 16.32 -1.63 18.12
N LEU A 56 17.58 -1.54 18.57
CA LEU A 56 18.58 -2.61 18.43
C LEU A 56 18.54 -3.61 19.57
N HIS A 57 18.16 -3.19 20.79
CA HIS A 57 18.19 -4.06 21.97
C HIS A 57 16.80 -4.38 22.52
N VAL A 58 15.81 -3.51 22.32
CA VAL A 58 14.43 -3.79 22.76
C VAL A 58 13.79 -4.76 21.76
N ARG A 59 13.24 -5.87 22.28
CA ARG A 59 12.51 -6.83 21.45
C ARG A 59 11.06 -6.36 21.27
N PRO A 60 10.54 -6.28 20.03
CA PRO A 60 9.17 -5.81 19.79
C PRO A 60 8.15 -6.84 20.30
N ILE A 61 7.10 -6.36 20.96
CA ILE A 61 6.01 -7.18 21.50
C ILE A 61 4.84 -7.21 20.51
N ALA A 62 4.33 -8.40 20.20
CA ALA A 62 3.15 -8.56 19.35
C ALA A 62 1.87 -8.25 20.12
N HIS A 63 1.61 -9.00 21.19
CA HIS A 63 0.45 -8.87 22.08
C HIS A 63 0.67 -9.66 23.38
N ALA A 64 -0.18 -9.42 24.37
CA ALA A 64 -0.17 -10.18 25.62
C ALA A 64 -0.70 -11.61 25.41
N ILE A 65 -0.21 -12.54 26.22
CA ILE A 65 -0.72 -13.92 26.29
C ILE A 65 -1.69 -13.99 27.48
N TRP A 66 -2.91 -14.43 27.19
CA TRP A 66 -3.90 -14.77 28.21
C TRP A 66 -4.31 -16.23 28.03
N ASP A 67 -3.63 -17.13 28.72
CA ASP A 67 -3.93 -18.56 28.71
C ASP A 67 -4.11 -19.08 30.15
N PRO A 68 -5.34 -19.40 30.59
CA PRO A 68 -5.60 -19.84 31.96
C PRO A 68 -5.00 -21.22 32.29
N HIS A 69 -4.50 -21.95 31.28
CA HIS A 69 -3.83 -23.24 31.48
C HIS A 69 -2.33 -23.09 31.76
N PHE A 70 -1.76 -21.89 31.64
CA PHE A 70 -0.35 -21.67 31.97
C PHE A 70 -0.11 -21.88 33.46
N GLY A 71 0.75 -22.85 33.77
CA GLY A 71 1.38 -22.93 35.08
C GLY A 71 2.35 -21.76 35.30
N GLN A 72 2.66 -21.47 36.55
CA GLN A 72 3.58 -20.39 36.94
C GLN A 72 4.92 -20.39 36.16
N PRO A 73 5.58 -21.55 35.91
CA PRO A 73 6.81 -21.56 35.12
C PRO A 73 6.63 -21.05 33.68
N ALA A 74 5.47 -21.30 33.06
CA ALA A 74 5.17 -20.78 31.73
C ALA A 74 4.92 -19.28 31.77
N VAL A 75 4.19 -18.79 32.77
CA VAL A 75 3.97 -17.35 32.99
C VAL A 75 5.31 -16.62 33.09
N GLU A 76 6.23 -17.11 33.91
CA GLU A 76 7.58 -16.54 34.06
C GLU A 76 8.38 -16.65 32.76
N ALA A 77 8.33 -17.81 32.10
CA ALA A 77 9.05 -18.03 30.85
C ALA A 77 8.57 -17.10 29.73
N PHE A 78 7.30 -16.71 29.67
CA PHE A 78 6.76 -15.82 28.63
C PHE A 78 6.71 -14.34 29.05
N THR A 79 6.97 -14.03 30.32
CA THR A 79 7.12 -12.63 30.79
C THR A 79 8.50 -12.13 30.39
N ARG A 80 8.61 -11.55 29.20
CA ARG A 80 9.88 -11.10 28.58
C ARG A 80 9.76 -9.68 28.03
N GLY A 81 10.88 -9.12 27.58
CA GLY A 81 10.89 -7.83 26.86
C GLY A 81 10.53 -6.61 27.73
N GLY A 82 10.71 -6.73 29.05
CA GLY A 82 10.34 -5.68 30.02
C GLY A 82 8.83 -5.60 30.31
N ALA A 83 8.04 -6.55 29.81
CA ALA A 83 6.61 -6.61 30.10
C ALA A 83 6.32 -7.07 31.54
N ILE A 84 5.20 -6.62 32.09
CA ILE A 84 4.71 -7.01 33.43
C ILE A 84 4.04 -8.39 33.47
N GLY A 85 3.85 -9.03 32.31
CA GLY A 85 3.22 -10.34 32.20
C GLY A 85 3.58 -11.05 30.88
N PRO A 86 2.98 -12.23 30.63
CA PRO A 86 3.27 -13.05 29.46
C PRO A 86 2.99 -12.33 28.14
N VAL A 87 3.94 -12.37 27.20
CA VAL A 87 3.83 -11.71 25.89
C VAL A 87 4.44 -12.56 24.77
N ASN A 88 3.97 -12.32 23.53
CA ASN A 88 4.61 -12.82 22.32
C ASN A 88 5.59 -11.77 21.76
N ILE A 89 6.75 -12.22 21.29
CA ILE A 89 7.70 -11.37 20.55
C ILE A 89 7.26 -11.31 19.08
N ALA A 90 7.20 -10.10 18.52
CA ALA A 90 6.84 -9.88 17.13
C ALA A 90 8.02 -10.15 16.19
N TYR A 91 7.76 -10.90 15.12
CA TYR A 91 8.74 -11.16 14.04
C TYR A 91 8.26 -10.71 12.67
N SER A 92 7.11 -10.03 12.60
CA SER A 92 6.49 -9.58 11.35
C SER A 92 7.15 -8.35 10.72
N GLY A 93 8.03 -7.65 11.43
CA GLY A 93 8.70 -6.43 10.94
C GLY A 93 7.86 -5.15 11.02
N VAL A 94 6.65 -5.21 11.58
CA VAL A 94 5.72 -4.06 11.59
C VAL A 94 6.24 -2.86 12.39
N TYR A 95 7.03 -3.09 13.44
CA TYR A 95 7.66 -2.02 14.22
C TYR A 95 8.62 -1.19 13.37
N GLN A 96 9.50 -1.86 12.62
CA GLN A 96 10.46 -1.24 11.71
C GLN A 96 9.75 -0.46 10.62
N TRP A 97 8.71 -1.04 10.03
CA TRP A 97 7.91 -0.37 8.99
C TRP A 97 7.24 0.90 9.53
N TRP A 98 6.47 0.79 10.62
CA TRP A 98 5.74 1.91 11.21
C TRP A 98 6.67 3.04 11.69
N TYR A 99 7.80 2.68 12.28
CA TYR A 99 8.83 3.65 12.66
C TYR A 99 9.44 4.33 11.43
N THR A 100 9.72 3.61 10.35
CA THR A 100 10.29 4.19 9.13
C THR A 100 9.35 5.21 8.49
N ILE A 101 8.03 4.94 8.51
CA ILE A 101 7.01 5.84 7.92
C ILE A 101 6.58 6.98 8.86
N GLY A 102 7.22 7.14 10.02
CA GLY A 102 7.03 8.32 10.88
C GLY A 102 6.10 8.15 12.08
N LEU A 103 5.61 6.94 12.37
CA LEU A 103 4.84 6.67 13.60
C LEU A 103 5.79 6.65 14.80
N ARG A 104 5.43 7.32 15.89
CA ARG A 104 6.30 7.52 17.06
C ARG A 104 5.62 7.25 18.40
N SER A 105 4.30 7.23 18.45
CA SER A 105 3.55 7.03 19.69
C SER A 105 2.50 5.94 19.57
N ASN A 106 2.08 5.40 20.71
CA ASN A 106 0.92 4.52 20.80
C ASN A 106 -0.35 5.24 20.33
N GLY A 107 -0.42 6.56 20.52
CA GLY A 107 -1.48 7.41 19.99
C GLY A 107 -1.57 7.36 18.46
N ASP A 108 -0.42 7.44 17.76
CA ASP A 108 -0.39 7.34 16.30
C ASP A 108 -0.92 5.98 15.82
N LEU A 109 -0.49 4.90 16.48
CA LEU A 109 -0.95 3.54 16.18
C LEU A 109 -2.44 3.38 16.42
N TYR A 110 -2.96 3.93 17.53
CA TYR A 110 -4.38 3.87 17.88
C TYR A 110 -5.26 4.63 16.88
N THR A 111 -4.83 5.83 16.46
CA THR A 111 -5.53 6.57 15.40
C THR A 111 -5.53 5.80 14.08
N GLY A 112 -4.40 5.19 13.71
CA GLY A 112 -4.32 4.33 12.53
C GLY A 112 -5.25 3.11 12.61
N ALA A 113 -5.33 2.45 13.78
CA ALA A 113 -6.23 1.33 14.00
C ALA A 113 -7.69 1.74 13.80
N LEU A 114 -8.13 2.83 14.43
CA LEU A 114 -9.51 3.32 14.28
C LEU A 114 -9.84 3.72 12.84
N PHE A 115 -8.89 4.33 12.13
CA PHE A 115 -9.07 4.68 10.72
C PHE A 115 -9.26 3.43 9.86
N LEU A 116 -8.46 2.37 10.06
CA LEU A 116 -8.59 1.13 9.31
C LEU A 116 -9.86 0.34 9.68
N LEU A 117 -10.29 0.39 10.94
CA LEU A 117 -11.59 -0.14 11.36
C LEU A 117 -12.74 0.57 10.62
N PHE A 118 -12.66 1.89 10.49
CA PHE A 118 -13.62 2.67 9.71
C PHE A 118 -13.62 2.29 8.22
N LEU A 119 -12.44 2.11 7.59
CA LEU A 119 -12.35 1.63 6.21
C LEU A 119 -12.88 0.21 6.03
N SER A 120 -12.70 -0.66 7.02
CA SER A 120 -13.30 -2.00 7.04
C SER A 120 -14.82 -1.91 7.02
N ALA A 121 -15.41 -1.06 7.87
CA ALA A 121 -16.85 -0.81 7.89
C ALA A 121 -17.37 -0.24 6.56
N ILE A 122 -16.67 0.74 5.96
CA ILE A 122 -17.01 1.27 4.63
C ILE A 122 -16.99 0.15 3.58
N SER A 123 -15.99 -0.73 3.61
CA SER A 123 -15.88 -1.83 2.63
C SER A 123 -17.03 -2.81 2.76
N LEU A 124 -17.47 -3.15 3.98
CA LEU A 124 -18.65 -3.99 4.21
C LEU A 124 -19.94 -3.31 3.74
N ILE A 125 -20.09 -2.00 4.00
CA ILE A 125 -21.25 -1.23 3.53
C ILE A 125 -21.25 -1.17 1.99
N ALA A 126 -20.10 -0.97 1.35
CA ALA A 126 -19.97 -0.97 -0.10
C ALA A 126 -20.33 -2.35 -0.70
N SER A 127 -19.88 -3.44 -0.06
CA SER A 127 -20.25 -4.82 -0.43
C SER A 127 -21.78 -4.98 -0.44
N TRP A 128 -22.43 -4.62 0.66
CA TRP A 128 -23.89 -4.70 0.79
C TRP A 128 -24.62 -3.76 -0.19
N LEU A 129 -24.11 -2.53 -0.36
CA LEU A 129 -24.73 -1.51 -1.21
C LEU A 129 -24.76 -1.96 -2.66
N HIS A 130 -23.66 -2.48 -3.19
CA HIS A 130 -23.57 -2.94 -4.59
C HIS A 130 -24.33 -4.24 -4.87
N LEU A 131 -24.92 -4.86 -3.85
CA LEU A 131 -25.91 -5.94 -4.01
C LEU A 131 -27.36 -5.43 -4.01
N GLN A 132 -27.60 -4.15 -3.67
CA GLN A 132 -28.95 -3.57 -3.70
C GLN A 132 -29.41 -3.33 -5.14
N PRO A 133 -30.70 -3.56 -5.49
CA PRO A 133 -31.18 -3.51 -6.87
C PRO A 133 -30.81 -2.26 -7.66
N LYS A 134 -30.74 -1.09 -7.01
CA LYS A 134 -30.40 0.19 -7.64
C LYS A 134 -28.91 0.36 -7.98
N TRP A 135 -28.03 -0.34 -7.27
CA TRP A 135 -26.58 -0.09 -7.28
C TRP A 135 -25.76 -1.26 -7.83
N LYS A 136 -26.45 -2.30 -8.32
CA LYS A 136 -25.86 -3.45 -9.00
C LYS A 136 -25.19 -3.03 -10.31
N PRO A 137 -23.89 -3.28 -10.49
CA PRO A 137 -23.23 -3.04 -11.78
C PRO A 137 -23.69 -4.05 -12.83
N SER A 138 -23.73 -3.61 -14.09
CA SER A 138 -24.02 -4.47 -15.24
C SER A 138 -22.81 -5.29 -15.68
N VAL A 139 -23.03 -6.36 -16.44
CA VAL A 139 -21.94 -7.15 -17.06
C VAL A 139 -21.03 -6.29 -17.95
N SER A 140 -21.62 -5.33 -18.70
CA SER A 140 -20.84 -4.42 -19.54
C SER A 140 -19.89 -3.51 -18.74
N TRP A 141 -20.25 -3.17 -17.50
CA TRP A 141 -19.36 -2.44 -16.59
C TRP A 141 -18.18 -3.31 -16.17
N PHE A 142 -18.43 -4.56 -15.79
CA PHE A 142 -17.37 -5.50 -15.40
C PHE A 142 -16.40 -5.84 -16.53
N LYS A 143 -16.89 -5.90 -17.77
CA LYS A 143 -16.11 -6.22 -18.97
C LYS A 143 -15.43 -5.01 -19.62
N ASN A 144 -15.55 -3.81 -19.05
CA ASN A 144 -14.87 -2.61 -19.55
C ASN A 144 -13.39 -2.59 -19.11
N ALA A 145 -12.56 -3.33 -19.83
CA ALA A 145 -11.15 -3.50 -19.51
C ALA A 145 -10.34 -2.21 -19.64
N GLU A 146 -10.57 -1.42 -20.70
CA GLU A 146 -9.87 -0.16 -20.94
C GLU A 146 -10.12 0.84 -19.81
N SER A 147 -11.37 1.04 -19.41
CA SER A 147 -11.70 1.94 -18.30
C SER A 147 -11.07 1.46 -17.00
N ARG A 148 -11.17 0.16 -16.69
CA ARG A 148 -10.58 -0.42 -15.48
C ARG A 148 -9.06 -0.23 -15.44
N LEU A 149 -8.37 -0.51 -16.55
CA LEU A 149 -6.91 -0.34 -16.64
C LEU A 149 -6.50 1.13 -16.49
N ASN A 150 -7.19 2.06 -17.14
CA ASN A 150 -6.91 3.49 -16.97
C ASN A 150 -7.07 3.93 -15.51
N HIS A 151 -8.17 3.55 -14.84
CA HIS A 151 -8.41 3.92 -13.44
C HIS A 151 -7.43 3.23 -12.48
N HIS A 152 -7.03 1.98 -12.75
CA HIS A 152 -6.08 1.28 -11.91
C HIS A 152 -4.65 1.82 -12.08
N LEU A 153 -4.22 2.06 -13.33
CA LEU A 153 -2.90 2.64 -13.58
C LEU A 153 -2.83 4.07 -13.04
N SER A 154 -3.71 4.97 -13.46
CA SER A 154 -3.63 6.38 -13.03
C SER A 154 -4.08 6.58 -11.58
N GLY A 155 -5.25 6.06 -11.20
CA GLY A 155 -5.84 6.28 -9.88
C GLY A 155 -5.24 5.37 -8.82
N LEU A 156 -5.42 4.05 -8.97
CA LEU A 156 -4.99 3.10 -7.93
C LEU A 156 -3.46 3.09 -7.75
N PHE A 157 -2.67 3.16 -8.82
CA PHE A 157 -1.20 3.16 -8.72
C PHE A 157 -0.60 4.57 -8.73
N GLY A 158 -0.94 5.38 -9.74
CA GLY A 158 -0.36 6.73 -9.90
C GLY A 158 -0.69 7.67 -8.74
N VAL A 159 -1.98 7.92 -8.49
CA VAL A 159 -2.43 8.83 -7.42
C VAL A 159 -2.02 8.29 -6.05
N SER A 160 -2.14 6.98 -5.79
CA SER A 160 -1.71 6.41 -4.51
C SER A 160 -0.20 6.55 -4.28
N SER A 161 0.64 6.34 -5.30
CA SER A 161 2.10 6.54 -5.20
C SER A 161 2.46 8.01 -5.02
N LEU A 162 1.72 8.92 -5.64
CA LEU A 162 1.88 10.36 -5.45
C LEU A 162 1.49 10.77 -4.01
N ALA A 163 0.36 10.27 -3.51
CA ALA A 163 -0.07 10.51 -2.13
C ALA A 163 0.94 9.94 -1.12
N TRP A 164 1.50 8.76 -1.41
CA TRP A 164 2.54 8.15 -0.59
C TRP A 164 3.85 8.98 -0.60
N THR A 165 4.22 9.54 -1.75
CA THR A 165 5.30 10.53 -1.83
C THR A 165 5.03 11.72 -0.90
N GLY A 166 3.82 12.26 -0.93
CA GLY A 166 3.40 13.33 -0.03
C GLY A 166 3.54 12.94 1.44
N HIS A 167 3.09 11.75 1.82
CA HIS A 167 3.28 11.23 3.18
C HIS A 167 4.77 11.12 3.57
N LEU A 168 5.61 10.58 2.69
CA LEU A 168 7.04 10.44 2.97
C LEU A 168 7.72 11.81 3.16
N ILE A 169 7.44 12.77 2.27
CA ILE A 169 8.02 14.11 2.30
C ILE A 169 7.55 14.92 3.52
N HIS A 170 6.27 14.83 3.87
CA HIS A 170 5.70 15.68 4.90
C HIS A 170 5.66 15.06 6.29
N VAL A 171 5.78 13.74 6.43
CA VAL A 171 5.65 13.04 7.73
C VAL A 171 6.86 12.16 8.02
N ALA A 172 7.21 11.23 7.12
CA ALA A 172 8.26 10.26 7.39
C ALA A 172 9.65 10.88 7.47
N ILE A 173 10.01 11.73 6.49
CA ILE A 173 11.31 12.41 6.44
C ILE A 173 11.46 13.37 7.64
N PRO A 174 10.52 14.28 7.94
CA PRO A 174 10.59 15.09 9.17
C PRO A 174 10.69 14.23 10.43
N GLY A 175 9.89 13.17 10.55
CA GLY A 175 9.94 12.24 11.67
C GLY A 175 11.28 11.50 11.80
N SER A 176 11.98 11.26 10.70
CA SER A 176 13.34 10.71 10.70
C SER A 176 14.41 11.71 11.11
N ARG A 177 14.10 13.01 11.11
CA ARG A 177 14.97 14.12 11.52
C ARG A 177 14.62 14.67 12.91
N GLY A 178 13.80 13.95 13.67
CA GLY A 178 13.36 14.34 15.00
C GLY A 178 12.28 15.43 15.04
N GLU A 179 11.67 15.76 13.90
CA GLU A 179 10.58 16.72 13.83
C GLU A 179 9.22 16.04 14.04
N TYR A 180 8.32 16.76 14.72
CA TYR A 180 6.96 16.29 14.97
C TYR A 180 5.98 16.94 13.98
N VAL A 181 5.50 16.17 13.00
CA VAL A 181 4.48 16.60 12.04
C VAL A 181 3.27 15.67 12.10
N ARG A 182 2.11 16.20 12.47
CA ARG A 182 0.82 15.50 12.60
C ARG A 182 -0.32 16.40 12.13
N TRP A 183 -1.54 15.87 12.16
CA TRP A 183 -2.74 16.58 11.69
C TRP A 183 -2.94 17.98 12.29
N ASN A 184 -2.46 18.22 13.51
CA ASN A 184 -2.61 19.50 14.19
C ASN A 184 -1.65 20.60 13.71
N ASN A 185 -0.55 20.27 13.02
CA ASN A 185 0.45 21.24 12.56
C ASN A 185 0.93 21.02 11.12
N PHE A 186 0.47 19.97 10.44
CA PHE A 186 0.89 19.60 9.08
C PHE A 186 0.73 20.74 8.05
N LEU A 187 -0.28 21.60 8.22
CA LEU A 187 -0.54 22.71 7.31
C LEU A 187 0.41 23.91 7.52
N ASP A 188 1.08 23.97 8.68
CA ASP A 188 1.93 25.09 9.07
C ASP A 188 3.43 24.76 8.92
N VAL A 189 3.79 23.48 8.83
CA VAL A 189 5.18 23.02 8.69
C VAL A 189 5.50 22.78 7.22
N LEU A 190 6.48 23.52 6.71
CA LEU A 190 6.99 23.32 5.35
C LEU A 190 7.90 22.07 5.30
N PRO A 191 7.72 21.15 4.34
CA PRO A 191 8.61 19.99 4.19
C PRO A 191 10.00 20.36 3.66
N TYR A 192 10.15 21.55 3.08
CA TYR A 192 11.41 22.09 2.56
C TYR A 192 11.46 23.59 2.85
N PRO A 193 12.62 24.18 3.22
CA PRO A 193 12.69 25.55 3.72
C PRO A 193 12.11 26.62 2.76
N GLN A 194 12.28 26.45 1.45
CA GLN A 194 11.76 27.36 0.42
C GLN A 194 10.37 26.95 -0.10
N GLY A 195 9.74 25.94 0.51
CA GLY A 195 8.42 25.44 0.13
C GLY A 195 8.33 25.03 -1.33
N LEU A 196 7.24 25.41 -2.00
CA LEU A 196 6.99 25.13 -3.42
C LEU A 196 7.63 26.13 -4.39
N GLY A 197 8.35 27.15 -3.90
CA GLY A 197 9.01 28.15 -4.75
C GLY A 197 9.90 27.52 -5.83
N PRO A 198 10.86 26.64 -5.47
CA PRO A 198 11.70 25.94 -6.44
C PRO A 198 10.93 25.11 -7.47
N LEU A 199 9.81 24.49 -7.08
CA LEU A 199 8.95 23.72 -8.00
C LEU A 199 8.43 24.60 -9.13
N PHE A 200 7.81 25.74 -8.80
CA PHE A 200 7.20 26.63 -9.78
C PHE A 200 8.21 27.41 -10.63
N LEU A 201 9.42 27.61 -10.11
CA LEU A 201 10.53 28.25 -10.84
C LEU A 201 11.32 27.25 -11.71
N GLY A 202 10.97 25.96 -11.70
CA GLY A 202 11.70 24.92 -12.45
C GLY A 202 13.08 24.57 -11.87
N GLN A 203 13.37 24.99 -10.63
CA GLN A 203 14.63 24.77 -9.93
C GLN A 203 14.58 23.49 -9.08
N TRP A 204 14.12 22.38 -9.67
CA TRP A 204 13.81 21.16 -8.93
C TRP A 204 15.03 20.50 -8.27
N ASN A 205 16.22 20.76 -8.80
CA ASN A 205 17.48 20.30 -8.23
C ASN A 205 17.74 20.80 -6.80
N LEU A 206 17.09 21.90 -6.37
CA LEU A 206 17.20 22.40 -5.00
C LEU A 206 16.65 21.40 -3.98
N TYR A 207 15.62 20.64 -4.31
CA TYR A 207 15.03 19.62 -3.42
C TYR A 207 15.96 18.43 -3.12
N ALA A 208 17.04 18.28 -3.88
CA ALA A 208 18.06 17.26 -3.67
C ALA A 208 19.29 17.75 -2.88
N GLN A 209 19.36 19.03 -2.55
CA GLN A 209 20.53 19.62 -1.89
C GLN A 209 20.53 19.35 -0.39
N ASN A 210 21.72 19.15 0.17
CA ASN A 210 21.96 18.89 1.59
C ASN A 210 21.21 17.63 2.09
N PRO A 211 21.57 16.43 1.59
CA PRO A 211 21.02 15.18 2.10
C PRO A 211 21.42 14.95 3.56
N ASP A 212 20.74 14.00 4.22
CA ASP A 212 21.16 13.52 5.53
C ASP A 212 22.61 13.00 5.46
N SER A 213 23.43 13.38 6.43
CA SER A 213 24.85 13.04 6.44
C SER A 213 25.09 11.55 6.72
N SER A 214 26.29 11.05 6.43
CA SER A 214 26.69 9.68 6.79
C SER A 214 26.70 9.42 8.30
N SER A 215 26.74 10.49 9.11
CA SER A 215 26.67 10.45 10.58
C SER A 215 25.29 10.79 11.14
N HIS A 216 24.26 10.87 10.28
CA HIS A 216 22.89 11.13 10.72
C HIS A 216 22.41 10.05 11.69
N LEU A 217 21.80 10.49 12.80
CA LEU A 217 21.15 9.61 13.75
C LEU A 217 19.63 9.65 13.52
N PHE A 218 19.11 8.56 12.95
CA PHE A 218 17.71 8.43 12.58
C PHE A 218 16.77 8.67 13.77
N GLY A 219 15.75 9.49 13.54
CA GLY A 219 14.80 9.96 14.55
C GLY A 219 15.27 11.20 15.31
N THR A 220 16.40 11.81 14.95
CA THR A 220 16.95 13.01 15.62
C THR A 220 17.41 14.05 14.60
N SER A 221 17.65 15.28 15.03
CA SER A 221 18.18 16.34 14.16
C SER A 221 19.70 16.27 13.97
N GLN A 222 20.40 15.35 14.65
CA GLN A 222 21.84 15.25 14.59
C GLN A 222 22.28 14.69 13.23
N GLY A 223 23.00 15.51 12.45
CA GLY A 223 23.47 15.14 11.12
C GLY A 223 22.37 15.11 10.05
N ALA A 224 21.17 15.62 10.38
CA ALA A 224 20.04 15.72 9.46
C ALA A 224 20.27 16.82 8.41
N GLY A 225 19.86 16.53 7.19
CA GLY A 225 19.87 17.45 6.06
C GLY A 225 18.51 18.12 5.85
N THR A 226 18.35 18.73 4.68
CA THR A 226 17.10 19.38 4.26
C THR A 226 16.55 18.82 2.94
N ALA A 227 17.29 17.96 2.24
CA ALA A 227 16.81 17.35 1.00
C ALA A 227 15.51 16.57 1.24
N ILE A 228 14.62 16.57 0.26
CA ILE A 228 13.36 15.78 0.31
C ILE A 228 13.27 14.76 -0.84
N LEU A 229 14.08 14.93 -1.89
CA LEU A 229 14.09 14.08 -3.07
C LEU A 229 15.54 13.88 -3.52
N THR A 230 16.09 12.67 -3.35
CA THR A 230 17.49 12.38 -3.69
C THR A 230 17.62 11.16 -4.61
N LEU A 231 18.85 10.88 -5.05
CA LEU A 231 19.21 9.66 -5.76
C LEU A 231 20.61 9.23 -5.31
N LEU A 232 20.77 9.03 -4.00
CA LEU A 232 22.05 8.73 -3.36
C LEU A 232 22.52 7.30 -3.70
N GLY A 233 21.58 6.36 -3.67
CA GLY A 233 21.88 4.93 -3.74
C GLY A 233 22.54 4.41 -2.45
N GLY A 234 22.71 3.08 -2.40
CA GLY A 234 23.24 2.41 -1.22
C GLY A 234 22.32 2.51 0.00
N PHE A 235 22.90 2.58 1.19
CA PHE A 235 22.18 2.51 2.45
C PHE A 235 22.58 3.64 3.40
N HIS A 236 21.62 4.08 4.20
CA HIS A 236 21.86 4.96 5.34
C HIS A 236 22.76 4.23 6.37
N PRO A 237 23.96 4.76 6.72
CA PRO A 237 24.97 4.01 7.46
C PRO A 237 24.56 3.52 8.85
N GLN A 238 23.68 4.22 9.55
CA GLN A 238 23.20 3.75 10.87
C GLN A 238 22.13 2.66 10.76
N THR A 239 21.06 2.90 10.00
CA THR A 239 19.91 2.00 9.90
C THR A 239 20.15 0.82 8.97
N GLN A 240 21.18 0.88 8.11
CA GLN A 240 21.47 -0.12 7.08
C GLN A 240 20.28 -0.35 6.13
N SER A 241 19.45 0.68 5.94
CA SER A 241 18.26 0.68 5.09
C SER A 241 18.41 1.68 3.94
N LEU A 242 17.49 1.62 2.96
CA LEU A 242 17.40 2.64 1.92
C LEU A 242 17.16 4.02 2.52
N TRP A 243 17.63 5.06 1.83
CA TRP A 243 17.39 6.46 2.20
C TRP A 243 15.92 6.83 1.99
N LEU A 244 15.28 7.45 2.99
CA LEU A 244 13.87 7.87 2.88
C LEU A 244 13.64 8.85 1.73
N THR A 245 14.59 9.74 1.47
CA THR A 245 14.56 10.69 0.35
C THR A 245 14.68 10.02 -1.02
N ASP A 246 15.39 8.89 -1.12
CA ASP A 246 15.44 8.07 -2.34
C ASP A 246 14.11 7.31 -2.52
N ILE A 247 13.53 6.77 -1.44
CA ILE A 247 12.21 6.11 -1.48
C ILE A 247 11.12 7.11 -1.90
N ALA A 248 11.14 8.33 -1.34
CA ALA A 248 10.20 9.39 -1.73
C ALA A 248 10.34 9.75 -3.21
N HIS A 249 11.57 9.91 -3.70
CA HIS A 249 11.81 10.19 -5.11
C HIS A 249 11.41 9.04 -6.03
N HIS A 250 11.66 7.79 -5.63
CA HIS A 250 11.19 6.61 -6.35
C HIS A 250 9.66 6.63 -6.52
N HIS A 251 8.92 6.84 -5.43
CA HIS A 251 7.47 6.91 -5.47
C HIS A 251 6.94 8.05 -6.33
N LEU A 252 7.60 9.21 -6.32
CA LEU A 252 7.25 10.34 -7.18
C LEU A 252 7.45 9.99 -8.65
N ALA A 253 8.59 9.38 -8.98
CA ALA A 253 8.92 9.02 -10.35
C ALA A 253 7.94 7.98 -10.91
N ILE A 254 7.66 6.89 -10.17
CA ILE A 254 6.70 5.88 -10.63
C ILE A 254 5.26 6.40 -10.65
N ALA A 255 4.91 7.38 -9.79
CA ALA A 255 3.60 8.02 -9.84
C ALA A 255 3.38 8.69 -11.19
N PHE A 256 4.36 9.46 -11.69
CA PHE A 256 4.27 10.07 -13.03
C PHE A 256 4.17 9.03 -14.14
N LEU A 257 4.95 7.96 -14.08
CA LEU A 257 4.86 6.87 -15.07
C LEU A 257 3.45 6.27 -15.12
N PHE A 258 2.86 5.97 -13.97
CA PHE A 258 1.54 5.37 -13.88
C PHE A 258 0.41 6.35 -14.23
N LEU A 259 0.53 7.63 -13.85
CA LEU A 259 -0.41 8.67 -14.24
C LEU A 259 -0.46 8.80 -15.76
N VAL A 260 0.69 8.83 -16.44
CA VAL A 260 0.75 8.90 -17.91
C VAL A 260 0.23 7.60 -18.54
N ALA A 261 0.66 6.43 -18.04
CA ALA A 261 0.23 5.13 -18.56
C ALA A 261 -1.29 4.92 -18.46
N GLY A 262 -1.93 5.43 -17.39
CA GLY A 262 -3.37 5.35 -17.21
C GLY A 262 -4.21 6.23 -18.13
N HIS A 263 -3.59 6.97 -19.07
CA HIS A 263 -4.29 7.72 -20.12
C HIS A 263 -4.12 7.08 -21.51
N MET A 264 -3.65 5.83 -21.58
CA MET A 264 -3.36 5.15 -22.84
C MET A 264 -4.62 4.60 -23.52
N TYR A 265 -5.55 4.01 -22.78
CA TYR A 265 -6.66 3.26 -23.37
C TYR A 265 -7.89 4.12 -23.63
N ARG A 266 -8.65 3.80 -24.68
CA ARG A 266 -9.80 4.59 -25.10
C ARG A 266 -10.96 4.42 -24.13
N THR A 267 -11.55 5.53 -23.71
CA THR A 267 -12.79 5.57 -22.92
C THR A 267 -13.88 6.34 -23.66
N ASN A 268 -14.93 6.76 -22.96
CA ASN A 268 -16.01 7.59 -23.50
C ASN A 268 -15.57 8.98 -23.99
N PHE A 269 -14.32 9.40 -23.73
CA PHE A 269 -13.75 10.63 -24.26
C PHE A 269 -13.24 10.51 -25.71
N GLY A 270 -13.33 9.32 -26.31
CA GLY A 270 -13.07 9.10 -27.75
C GLY A 270 -11.59 9.06 -28.17
N ILE A 271 -10.66 9.34 -27.26
CA ILE A 271 -9.20 9.33 -27.51
C ILE A 271 -8.55 8.17 -26.74
N GLY A 272 -7.57 7.51 -27.37
CA GLY A 272 -6.82 6.38 -26.80
C GLY A 272 -6.87 5.11 -27.65
N HIS A 273 -6.30 4.04 -27.13
CA HIS A 273 -6.20 2.73 -27.81
C HIS A 273 -7.34 1.76 -27.42
N SER A 274 -7.84 1.01 -28.41
CA SER A 274 -8.62 -0.22 -28.19
C SER A 274 -7.66 -1.38 -27.99
N ILE A 275 -7.75 -2.11 -26.87
CA ILE A 275 -6.84 -3.24 -26.61
C ILE A 275 -7.09 -4.35 -27.64
N LYS A 276 -8.35 -4.54 -28.02
CA LYS A 276 -8.74 -5.49 -29.06
C LYS A 276 -8.04 -5.20 -30.40
N ASP A 277 -8.09 -3.95 -30.86
CA ASP A 277 -7.49 -3.55 -32.14
C ASP A 277 -5.97 -3.73 -32.11
N LEU A 278 -5.32 -3.38 -30.99
CA LEU A 278 -3.89 -3.60 -30.79
C LEU A 278 -3.53 -5.07 -30.91
N LEU A 279 -4.28 -5.96 -30.24
CA LEU A 279 -4.02 -7.40 -30.28
C LEU A 279 -4.29 -7.99 -31.68
N GLU A 280 -5.36 -7.60 -32.35
CA GLU A 280 -5.70 -8.13 -33.68
C GLU A 280 -4.71 -7.73 -34.77
N THR A 281 -4.11 -6.54 -34.65
CA THR A 281 -3.10 -6.03 -35.60
C THR A 281 -1.68 -6.50 -35.29
N HIS A 282 -1.42 -6.99 -34.07
CA HIS A 282 -0.10 -7.48 -33.67
C HIS A 282 0.17 -8.88 -34.23
N ILE A 283 0.60 -8.93 -35.49
CA ILE A 283 0.92 -10.15 -36.23
C ILE A 283 2.44 -10.18 -36.53
N PRO A 284 3.13 -11.30 -36.27
CA PRO A 284 4.57 -11.42 -36.51
C PRO A 284 4.90 -11.28 -38.00
N PRO A 285 5.97 -10.55 -38.37
CA PRO A 285 6.32 -10.32 -39.78
C PRO A 285 6.76 -11.59 -40.51
N GLY A 286 7.31 -12.58 -39.80
CA GLY A 286 7.89 -13.79 -40.40
C GLY A 286 6.98 -15.01 -40.49
N GLY A 287 5.70 -14.93 -40.10
CA GLY A 287 4.72 -16.03 -40.19
C GLY A 287 5.00 -17.28 -39.32
N ARG A 288 6.16 -17.38 -38.65
CA ARG A 288 6.57 -18.57 -37.86
C ARG A 288 5.92 -18.69 -36.48
N LEU A 289 5.18 -17.68 -36.02
CA LEU A 289 4.55 -17.64 -34.68
C LEU A 289 3.01 -17.73 -34.76
N GLY A 290 2.47 -18.34 -35.82
CA GLY A 290 1.03 -18.57 -35.97
C GLY A 290 0.24 -17.32 -36.36
N ARG A 291 -1.05 -17.29 -35.98
CA ARG A 291 -2.02 -16.25 -36.39
C ARG A 291 -1.94 -14.94 -35.57
N GLY A 292 -0.90 -14.77 -34.74
CA GLY A 292 -0.78 -13.64 -33.81
C GLY A 292 -1.78 -13.72 -32.65
N HIS A 293 -2.20 -12.57 -32.11
CA HIS A 293 -3.08 -12.49 -30.93
C HIS A 293 -4.59 -12.42 -31.24
N LYS A 294 -5.02 -12.90 -32.42
CA LYS A 294 -6.44 -12.86 -32.82
C LYS A 294 -7.33 -13.60 -31.82
N GLY A 295 -8.40 -12.94 -31.36
CA GLY A 295 -9.37 -13.49 -30.40
C GLY A 295 -8.90 -13.51 -28.94
N LEU A 296 -7.64 -13.12 -28.67
CA LEU A 296 -7.07 -13.15 -27.32
C LEU A 296 -7.80 -12.19 -26.37
N TYR A 297 -8.18 -11.00 -26.85
CA TYR A 297 -8.96 -10.03 -26.05
C TYR A 297 -10.22 -10.69 -25.46
N ASP A 298 -11.03 -11.31 -26.31
CA ASP A 298 -12.29 -11.93 -25.90
C ASP A 298 -12.05 -13.19 -25.05
N THR A 299 -10.99 -13.95 -25.34
CA THR A 299 -10.61 -15.12 -24.51
C THR A 299 -10.29 -14.70 -23.07
N ILE A 300 -9.50 -13.65 -22.90
CA ILE A 300 -9.13 -13.13 -21.58
C ILE A 300 -10.33 -12.46 -20.91
N ASN A 301 -10.99 -11.54 -21.60
CA ASN A 301 -12.02 -10.68 -21.00
C ASN A 301 -13.31 -11.44 -20.65
N ASN A 302 -13.55 -12.60 -21.26
CA ASN A 302 -14.71 -13.45 -20.95
C ASN A 302 -14.40 -14.60 -19.96
N SER A 303 -13.14 -14.94 -19.72
CA SER A 303 -12.76 -16.01 -18.78
C SER A 303 -12.19 -15.44 -17.49
N LEU A 304 -12.96 -15.54 -16.41
CA LEU A 304 -12.51 -15.17 -15.06
C LEU A 304 -11.33 -16.03 -14.60
N HIS A 305 -11.32 -17.33 -14.92
CA HIS A 305 -10.21 -18.22 -14.61
C HIS A 305 -8.93 -17.83 -15.34
N PHE A 306 -9.01 -17.38 -16.60
CA PHE A 306 -7.83 -16.90 -17.32
C PHE A 306 -7.28 -15.62 -16.67
N GLN A 307 -8.16 -14.66 -16.32
CA GLN A 307 -7.76 -13.44 -15.62
C GLN A 307 -7.14 -13.76 -14.25
N LEU A 308 -7.75 -14.64 -13.47
CA LEU A 308 -7.25 -15.07 -12.17
C LEU A 308 -5.89 -15.76 -12.30
N GLY A 309 -5.71 -16.66 -13.28
CA GLY A 309 -4.45 -17.32 -13.56
C GLY A 309 -3.33 -16.33 -13.88
N LEU A 310 -3.59 -15.34 -14.75
CA LEU A 310 -2.64 -14.28 -15.06
C LEU A 310 -2.33 -13.40 -13.85
N ALA A 311 -3.35 -13.03 -13.08
CA ALA A 311 -3.20 -12.20 -11.89
C ALA A 311 -2.37 -12.91 -10.82
N LEU A 312 -2.63 -14.20 -10.57
CA LEU A 312 -1.87 -15.02 -9.62
C LEU A 312 -0.44 -15.26 -10.08
N ALA A 313 -0.21 -15.50 -11.38
CA ALA A 313 1.14 -15.62 -11.92
C ALA A 313 1.93 -14.31 -11.75
N SER A 314 1.32 -13.18 -12.10
CA SER A 314 1.95 -11.86 -11.97
C SER A 314 2.20 -11.49 -10.50
N LEU A 315 1.23 -11.72 -9.62
CA LEU A 315 1.35 -11.49 -8.18
C LEU A 315 2.41 -12.40 -7.56
N GLY A 316 2.46 -13.67 -7.97
CA GLY A 316 3.48 -14.62 -7.55
C GLY A 316 4.89 -14.18 -7.92
N VAL A 317 5.08 -13.63 -9.13
CA VAL A 317 6.38 -13.07 -9.55
C VAL A 317 6.80 -11.88 -8.68
N ILE A 318 5.91 -10.93 -8.37
CA ILE A 318 6.27 -9.76 -7.55
C ILE A 318 6.32 -10.04 -6.04
N THR A 319 5.78 -11.18 -5.60
CA THR A 319 5.86 -11.63 -4.19
C THR A 319 7.20 -12.30 -3.90
N SER A 320 7.82 -12.93 -4.92
CA SER A 320 9.14 -13.56 -4.83
C SER A 320 10.27 -12.54 -4.87
#